data_AF-A0A5S9MUQ8-F1
#
_entry.id   AF-A0A5S9MUQ8-F1
#
_cell.length_a   1.000
_cell.length_b   1.000
_cell.length_c   1.000
_cell.angle_alpha   90.00
_cell.angle_beta   90.00
_cell.angle_gamma   90.00
#
_symmetry.space_group_name_H-M   'P 1'
#
loop_
_entity.id
_entity.type
_entity.pdbx_description
1 polymer ?
#
loop_
_entity_poly.entity_id
_entity_poly.type
_entity_poly.pdbx_seq_one_letter_code
_entity_poly.pdbx_strand_id
1 'polypeptide(L)'
;MRQAKTSFRHESLQDSKSIQDFLKAISKGLNKGSLQFSDEDGKIVMKPEGLLNVKLTASQDEAKHVIDLRISWQVDDGEIDKKTLTIS
;
A
#
# COMPACT_ATOMS: atom_id res chain seq x y z
N MET A 1 13.26 13.16 17.81
CA MET A 1 12.83 12.80 16.44
C MET A 1 11.86 11.64 16.55
N ARG A 2 10.59 11.79 16.13
CA ARG A 2 9.62 10.67 16.13
C ARG A 2 10.13 9.60 15.15
N GLN A 3 10.34 8.38 15.62
CA GLN A 3 10.74 7.24 14.79
C GLN A 3 9.78 7.09 13.61
N ALA A 4 10.31 6.83 12.41
CA ALA A 4 9.50 6.42 11.28
C ALA A 4 8.74 5.15 11.69
N LYS A 5 7.40 5.19 11.63
CA LYS A 5 6.58 4.01 11.91
C LYS A 5 6.79 2.99 10.80
N THR A 6 6.94 1.72 11.16
CA THR A 6 7.01 0.60 10.21
C THR A 6 5.61 0.13 9.78
N SER A 7 4.56 0.54 10.49
CA SER A 7 3.18 0.25 10.17
C SER A 7 2.27 1.48 10.39
N PHE A 8 1.21 1.58 9.59
CA PHE A 8 0.18 2.61 9.70
C PHE A 8 -1.19 1.92 9.73
N ARG A 9 -1.99 2.23 10.75
CA ARG A 9 -3.36 1.73 10.89
C ARG A 9 -4.25 2.91 11.24
N HIS A 10 -5.26 3.15 10.42
CA HIS A 10 -6.31 4.12 10.66
C HIS A 10 -7.67 3.43 10.50
N GLU A 11 -8.58 3.66 11.44
CA GLU A 11 -9.92 3.07 11.45
C GLU A 11 -10.91 4.18 11.81
N SER A 12 -11.89 4.43 10.95
CA SER A 12 -12.92 5.46 11.17
C SER A 12 -14.24 5.09 10.48
N LEU A 13 -15.33 5.63 11.00
CA LEU A 13 -16.66 5.53 10.37
C LEU A 13 -16.85 6.72 9.43
N GLN A 14 -17.12 6.45 8.17
CA GLN A 14 -17.13 7.44 7.09
C GLN A 14 -18.32 7.20 6.16
N ASP A 15 -18.76 8.25 5.46
CA ASP A 15 -19.75 8.12 4.39
C ASP A 15 -19.13 7.64 3.07
N SER A 16 -19.97 7.24 2.13
CA SER A 16 -19.52 6.69 0.83
C SER A 16 -18.69 7.68 0.01
N LYS A 17 -18.95 8.98 0.15
CA LYS A 17 -18.20 10.05 -0.53
C LYS A 17 -16.79 10.16 0.02
N SER A 18 -16.64 10.16 1.34
CA SER A 18 -15.35 10.22 2.02
C SER A 18 -14.52 8.97 1.71
N ILE A 19 -15.15 7.78 1.71
CA ILE A 19 -14.51 6.53 1.25
C ILE A 19 -14.01 6.64 -0.20
N GLN A 20 -14.83 7.19 -1.11
CA GLN A 20 -14.41 7.39 -2.50
C GLN A 20 -13.19 8.31 -2.60
N ASP A 21 -13.15 9.37 -1.80
CA ASP A 21 -12.03 10.31 -1.80
C ASP A 21 -10.73 9.68 -1.26
N PHE A 22 -10.81 8.78 -0.27
CA PHE A 22 -9.66 7.95 0.14
C PHE A 22 -9.17 7.05 -1.00
N LEU A 23 -10.08 6.36 -1.70
CA LEU A 23 -9.70 5.51 -2.84
C LEU A 23 -9.06 6.31 -3.98
N LYS A 24 -9.56 7.52 -4.27
CA LYS A 24 -8.93 8.43 -5.24
C LYS A 24 -7.53 8.86 -4.80
N ALA A 25 -7.33 9.13 -3.51
CA ALA A 25 -6.02 9.50 -2.97
C ALA A 25 -5.00 8.35 -3.13
N ILE A 26 -5.41 7.12 -2.81
CA ILE A 26 -4.59 5.91 -3.01
C ILE A 26 -4.27 5.74 -4.50
N SER A 27 -5.27 5.85 -5.39
CA SER A 27 -5.08 5.76 -6.84
C SER A 27 -4.08 6.81 -7.36
N LYS A 28 -4.19 8.06 -6.90
CA LYS A 28 -3.24 9.13 -7.24
C LYS A 28 -1.82 8.82 -6.74
N GLY A 29 -1.68 8.28 -5.53
CA GLY A 29 -0.38 7.91 -4.96
C GLY A 29 0.29 6.77 -5.72
N LEU A 30 -0.48 5.75 -6.10
CA LEU A 30 -0.02 4.66 -6.97
C LEU A 30 0.47 5.20 -8.32
N ASN A 31 -0.31 6.06 -8.98
CA ASN A 31 0.09 6.67 -10.26
C ASN A 31 1.37 7.53 -10.15
N LYS A 32 1.62 8.14 -8.98
CA LYS A 32 2.83 8.93 -8.71
C LYS A 32 4.04 8.07 -8.31
N GLY A 33 3.87 6.77 -8.06
CA GLY A 33 4.92 5.91 -7.49
C GLY A 33 5.25 6.22 -6.02
N SER A 34 4.36 6.90 -5.30
CA SER A 34 4.56 7.21 -3.88
C SER A 34 3.25 7.30 -3.11
N LEU A 35 3.13 6.47 -2.07
CA LEU A 35 2.02 6.46 -1.14
C LEU A 35 2.46 7.02 0.21
N GLN A 36 1.91 8.16 0.59
CA GLN A 36 2.15 8.77 1.90
C GLN A 36 0.90 8.60 2.76
N PHE A 37 1.06 8.00 3.92
CA PHE A 37 0.02 7.87 4.93
C PHE A 37 0.45 8.68 6.16
N SER A 38 -0.46 9.47 6.72
CA SER A 38 -0.18 10.28 7.91
C SER A 38 -1.43 10.57 8.72
N ASP A 39 -1.27 10.56 10.04
CA ASP A 39 -2.26 10.89 11.06
C ASP A 39 -1.59 11.69 12.20
N GLU A 40 -2.31 11.86 13.31
CA GLU A 40 -1.81 12.56 14.51
C GLU A 40 -0.59 11.86 15.15
N ASP A 41 -0.49 10.54 14.96
CA ASP A 41 0.48 9.69 15.62
C ASP A 41 1.73 9.44 14.77
N GLY A 42 1.69 9.70 13.46
CA GLY A 42 2.88 9.62 12.63
C GLY A 42 2.64 9.63 11.12
N LYS A 43 3.70 9.28 10.40
CA LYS A 43 3.73 9.22 8.94
C LYS A 43 4.56 8.03 8.48
N ILE A 44 4.13 7.39 7.40
CA ILE A 44 4.90 6.42 6.63
C ILE A 44 4.84 6.80 5.14
N VAL A 45 5.92 6.54 4.41
CA VAL A 45 5.98 6.70 2.97
C VAL A 45 6.39 5.37 2.36
N MET A 46 5.59 4.88 1.43
CA MET A 46 5.84 3.65 0.68
C MET A 46 6.05 4.00 -0.79
N LYS A 47 6.94 3.27 -1.45
CA LYS A 47 7.23 3.41 -2.89
C LYS A 47 6.80 2.13 -3.60
N PRO A 48 5.64 2.12 -4.26
CA PRO A 48 5.24 1.01 -5.12
C PRO A 48 6.21 0.87 -6.28
N GLU A 49 6.68 -0.35 -6.52
CA GLU A 49 7.65 -0.66 -7.57
C GLU A 49 7.44 -2.06 -8.11
N GLY A 50 8.03 -2.34 -9.27
CA GLY A 50 7.94 -3.63 -9.93
C GLY A 50 6.49 -4.06 -10.20
N LEU A 51 6.22 -5.34 -9.95
CA LEU A 51 4.88 -5.91 -10.09
C LEU A 51 4.10 -5.80 -8.79
N LEU A 52 2.89 -5.28 -8.88
CA LEU A 52 1.94 -5.20 -7.77
C LEU A 52 0.94 -6.34 -7.89
N ASN A 53 0.73 -7.05 -6.80
CA ASN A 53 -0.36 -8.00 -6.65
C ASN A 53 -1.58 -7.29 -6.05
N VAL A 54 -2.77 -7.57 -6.60
CA VAL A 54 -4.05 -7.05 -6.11
C VAL A 54 -4.97 -8.21 -5.76
N LYS A 55 -5.50 -8.19 -4.53
CA LYS A 55 -6.57 -9.10 -4.09
C LYS A 55 -7.78 -8.27 -3.68
N LEU A 56 -8.91 -8.55 -4.31
CA LEU A 56 -10.22 -8.00 -3.95
C LEU A 56 -11.11 -9.12 -3.45
N THR A 57 -11.70 -8.95 -2.29
CA THR A 57 -12.67 -9.90 -1.71
C THR A 57 -13.89 -9.10 -1.26
N ALA A 58 -15.08 -9.61 -1.56
CA ALA A 58 -16.33 -9.01 -1.12
C ALA A 58 -17.19 -10.10 -0.48
N SER A 59 -17.83 -9.76 0.64
CA SER A 59 -18.76 -10.62 1.33
C SER A 59 -19.95 -9.82 1.85
N GLN A 60 -21.08 -10.49 1.96
CA GLN A 60 -22.33 -9.91 2.44
C GLN A 60 -23.04 -10.96 3.31
N ASP A 61 -23.48 -10.52 4.48
CA ASP A 61 -24.43 -11.24 5.34
C ASP A 61 -25.56 -10.29 5.77
N GLU A 62 -26.48 -10.75 6.61
CA GLU A 62 -27.64 -9.95 7.06
C GLU A 62 -27.24 -8.72 7.89
N ALA A 63 -26.08 -8.75 8.54
CA ALA A 63 -25.65 -7.71 9.49
C ALA A 63 -24.62 -6.75 8.87
N LYS A 64 -23.85 -7.17 7.86
CA LYS A 64 -22.78 -6.37 7.28
C LYS A 64 -22.44 -6.72 5.84
N HIS A 65 -21.90 -5.71 5.17
CA HIS A 65 -21.24 -5.83 3.88
C HIS A 65 -19.78 -5.45 4.05
N VAL A 66 -18.88 -6.28 3.53
CA VAL A 66 -17.43 -6.07 3.66
C VAL A 66 -16.77 -6.14 2.29
N ILE A 67 -15.88 -5.19 2.03
CA ILE A 67 -15.00 -5.19 0.87
C ILE A 67 -13.57 -5.07 1.38
N ASP A 68 -12.77 -6.10 1.13
CA ASP A 68 -11.34 -6.11 1.41
C ASP A 68 -10.56 -5.88 0.11
N LEU A 69 -9.87 -4.75 0.03
CA LEU A 69 -8.91 -4.45 -1.03
C LEU A 69 -7.49 -4.52 -0.47
N ARG A 70 -6.69 -5.46 -0.98
CA ARG A 70 -5.28 -5.62 -0.62
C ARG A 70 -4.40 -5.41 -1.85
N ILE A 71 -3.42 -4.53 -1.71
CA ILE A 71 -2.36 -4.29 -2.70
C ILE A 71 -1.03 -4.58 -2.01
N SER A 72 -0.17 -5.35 -2.67
CA SER A 72 1.15 -5.71 -2.14
C SER A 72 2.16 -5.83 -3.27
N TRP A 73 3.41 -5.49 -3.00
CA TRP A 73 4.54 -5.69 -3.91
C TRP A 73 5.74 -6.17 -3.11
N GLN A 74 6.69 -6.80 -3.80
CA GLN A 74 8.00 -7.10 -3.22
C GLN A 74 8.90 -5.90 -3.48
N VAL A 75 9.72 -5.56 -2.49
CA VAL A 75 10.85 -4.65 -2.69
C VAL A 75 11.96 -5.53 -3.26
N ASP A 76 12.27 -5.37 -4.53
CA ASP A 76 13.39 -6.09 -5.14
C ASP A 76 14.65 -5.34 -4.69
N ASP A 77 15.32 -5.87 -3.67
CA ASP A 77 16.53 -5.30 -3.09
C ASP A 77 17.78 -5.64 -3.89
N GLY A 78 17.61 -6.19 -5.11
CA GLY A 78 18.64 -6.71 -6.01
C GLY A 78 19.97 -5.96 -5.94
N GLU A 79 20.84 -6.38 -5.02
CA GLU A 79 22.25 -6.15 -5.16
C GLU A 79 22.66 -6.92 -6.41
N ILE A 80 23.04 -6.19 -7.46
CA ILE A 80 23.66 -6.78 -8.64
C ILE A 80 24.95 -7.45 -8.16
N ASP A 81 24.90 -8.76 -7.90
CA ASP A 81 26.07 -9.57 -7.62
C ASP A 81 26.90 -9.63 -8.90
N LYS A 82 27.85 -8.70 -9.05
CA LYS A 82 28.82 -8.64 -10.16
C LYS A 82 29.81 -9.81 -10.03
N LYS A 83 29.33 -11.04 -10.07
CA LYS A 83 30.19 -12.21 -10.26
C LYS A 83 30.53 -12.32 -11.74
N THR A 84 31.81 -12.14 -12.03
CA THR A 84 32.37 -12.37 -13.36
C THR A 84 32.18 -13.85 -13.72
N LEU A 85 31.37 -14.12 -14.74
CA LEU A 85 31.22 -15.47 -15.29
C LEU A 85 32.36 -15.72 -16.28
N THR A 86 33.28 -16.61 -15.94
CA THR A 86 34.24 -17.16 -16.91
C THR A 86 33.64 -18.42 -17.51
N ILE A 87 33.38 -18.40 -18.83
CA ILE A 87 32.95 -19.58 -19.59
C ILE A 87 34.21 -20.20 -20.21
N SER A 88 34.48 -21.46 -19.90
CA SER A 88 35.54 -22.28 -20.50
C SER A 88 34.94 -23.38 -21.38
#